data_AF-A0A8J5QWU4-F1
#
_entry.id   AF-A0A8J5QWU4-F1
#
_cell.length_a   1.000
_cell.length_b   1.000
_cell.length_c   1.000
_cell.angle_alpha   90.00
_cell.angle_beta   90.00
_cell.angle_gamma   90.00
#
_symmetry.space_group_name_H-M   'P 1'
#
loop_
_entity.id
_entity.type
_entity.pdbx_description
1 polymer ?
#
loop_
_entity_poly.entity_id
_entity_poly.type
_entity_poly.pdbx_seq_one_letter_code
_entity_poly.pdbx_strand_id
1 'polypeptide(L)'
;MSGNNQDYSGLFGTLANTLGCTVPAIRLLVSIFLGFPFAYIHRRFFINKSPELQHLFFISCGTFLGAWNFGWNVGHSALALSATYLILLIFGGSTLSIILTFVFNMGYLSYGYWITTTDDYDIKWTMPHCVLTLRLIGIAFNLCDGRQDESKLSAYQKKECLKELPSFLEIAAFVYLPGSFLVGPQFTVKRYQNYVSGVFIKESGGGSDHIEAGFKRTMQGFLYLFFYQLGTYIISDHYMMNKLDTHNYISRLLLLGLWGRVNLYKYICCWLLSEGVNIILFNLLIIFLLKINFNS
;
A
#
# COMPACT_ATOMS: atom_id res chain seq x y z
N MET A 1 -15.72 -20.71 21.15
CA MET A 1 -14.54 -21.58 21.05
C MET A 1 -14.41 -22.08 19.62
N SER A 2 -13.60 -21.37 18.84
CA SER A 2 -13.08 -21.77 17.52
C SER A 2 -11.88 -20.85 17.27
N GLY A 3 -10.94 -20.87 18.21
CA GLY A 3 -9.64 -20.24 17.99
C GLY A 3 -8.95 -21.07 16.93
N ASN A 4 -8.76 -20.51 15.74
CA ASN A 4 -7.81 -21.07 14.78
C ASN A 4 -6.48 -21.20 15.53
N ASN A 5 -6.09 -22.44 15.82
CA ASN A 5 -4.71 -22.78 16.16
C ASN A 5 -3.86 -22.33 14.96
N GLN A 6 -3.36 -21.09 14.98
CA GLN A 6 -2.24 -20.72 14.15
C GLN A 6 -1.08 -21.54 14.69
N ASP A 7 -0.71 -22.58 13.94
CA ASP A 7 0.44 -23.41 14.22
C ASP A 7 1.67 -22.54 14.54
N TYR A 8 2.03 -22.48 15.82
CA TYR A 8 3.30 -21.95 16.29
C TYR A 8 4.48 -22.89 15.94
N SER A 9 4.19 -24.00 15.24
CA SER A 9 5.15 -25.00 14.80
C SER A 9 5.71 -24.63 13.41
N GLY A 10 6.96 -24.18 13.38
CA GLY A 10 7.69 -23.89 12.14
C GLY A 10 8.51 -22.60 12.20
N LEU A 11 9.29 -22.34 11.15
CA LEU A 11 10.22 -21.22 11.06
C LEU A 11 9.56 -19.86 11.37
N PHE A 12 8.35 -19.64 10.86
CA PHE A 12 7.59 -18.40 11.08
C PHE A 12 7.16 -18.23 12.54
N GLY A 13 6.77 -19.32 13.22
CA GLY A 13 6.43 -19.30 14.65
C GLY A 13 7.65 -19.01 15.51
N THR A 14 8.80 -19.63 15.21
CA THR A 14 10.06 -19.36 15.92
C THR A 14 10.52 -17.91 15.74
N LEU A 15 10.46 -17.37 14.51
CA LEU A 15 10.81 -15.97 14.24
C LEU A 15 9.85 -14.99 14.93
N ALA A 16 8.55 -15.25 14.87
CA ALA A 16 7.52 -14.44 15.54
C ALA A 16 7.76 -14.38 17.06
N ASN A 17 8.02 -15.52 17.69
CA ASN A 17 8.31 -15.60 19.12
C ASN A 17 9.62 -14.88 19.49
N THR A 18 10.66 -15.01 18.66
CA THR A 18 11.96 -14.36 18.91
C THR A 18 11.88 -12.85 18.81
N LEU A 19 11.09 -12.34 17.86
CA LEU A 19 10.94 -10.90 17.62
C LEU A 19 9.82 -10.26 18.45
N GLY A 20 9.02 -11.05 19.16
CA GLY A 20 7.89 -10.57 19.96
C GLY A 20 6.76 -9.99 19.09
N CYS A 21 6.53 -10.57 17.91
CA CYS A 21 5.49 -10.14 16.97
C CYS A 21 4.59 -11.29 16.54
N THR A 22 3.51 -11.00 15.83
CA THR A 22 2.56 -12.01 15.38
C THR A 22 3.03 -12.71 14.09
N VAL A 23 2.63 -13.96 13.87
CA VAL A 23 2.94 -14.71 12.62
C VAL A 23 2.45 -13.96 11.36
N PRO A 24 1.24 -13.36 11.32
CA PRO A 24 0.82 -12.52 10.21
C PRO A 24 1.73 -11.32 9.95
N ALA A 25 2.34 -10.72 10.98
CA ALA A 25 3.25 -9.60 10.82
C ALA A 25 4.55 -10.02 10.13
N ILE A 26 5.13 -11.16 10.52
CA ILE A 26 6.30 -11.73 9.81
C ILE A 26 5.93 -12.07 8.37
N ARG A 27 4.77 -12.67 8.14
CA ARG A 27 4.30 -13.02 6.80
C ARG A 27 4.17 -11.79 5.90
N LEU A 28 3.61 -10.70 6.44
CA LEU A 28 3.49 -9.42 5.76
C LEU A 28 4.88 -8.84 5.46
N LEU A 29 5.80 -8.86 6.42
CA LEU A 29 7.15 -8.35 6.25
C LEU A 29 7.92 -9.11 5.16
N VAL A 30 7.84 -10.45 5.15
CA VAL A 30 8.39 -11.28 4.06
C VAL A 30 7.76 -10.92 2.72
N SER A 31 6.45 -10.66 2.69
CA SER A 31 5.73 -10.26 1.48
C SER A 31 6.21 -8.90 0.93
N ILE A 32 6.52 -7.95 1.80
CA ILE A 32 7.15 -6.68 1.42
C ILE A 32 8.55 -6.96 0.82
N PHE A 33 9.35 -7.82 1.46
CA PHE A 33 10.67 -8.18 0.95
C PHE A 33 10.64 -8.93 -0.38
N LEU A 34 9.62 -9.76 -0.64
CA LEU A 34 9.41 -10.39 -1.95
C LEU A 34 9.14 -9.36 -3.06
N GLY A 35 8.78 -8.13 -2.70
CA GLY A 35 8.73 -7.02 -3.63
C GLY A 35 10.08 -6.73 -4.33
N PHE A 36 11.23 -6.93 -3.67
CA PHE A 36 12.55 -6.71 -4.27
C PHE A 36 12.91 -7.73 -5.38
N PRO A 37 12.79 -9.06 -5.19
CA PRO A 37 13.02 -10.01 -6.27
C PRO A 37 12.00 -9.85 -7.40
N PHE A 38 10.72 -9.58 -7.10
CA PHE A 38 9.74 -9.26 -8.15
C PHE A 38 10.14 -8.02 -8.95
N ALA A 39 10.68 -7.01 -8.26
CA ALA A 39 11.19 -5.81 -8.91
C ALA A 39 12.35 -6.12 -9.85
N TYR A 40 13.32 -6.90 -9.38
CA TYR A 40 14.45 -7.34 -10.19
C TYR A 40 14.00 -8.13 -11.43
N ILE A 41 13.07 -9.08 -11.27
CA ILE A 41 12.52 -9.89 -12.37
C ILE A 41 11.83 -9.00 -13.39
N HIS A 42 10.97 -8.07 -12.96
CA HIS A 42 10.30 -7.14 -13.88
C HIS A 42 11.31 -6.33 -14.69
N ARG A 43 12.27 -5.69 -14.01
CA ARG A 43 13.28 -4.86 -14.67
C ARG A 43 14.15 -5.66 -15.63
N ARG A 44 14.48 -6.91 -15.31
CA ARG A 44 15.33 -7.75 -16.15
C ARG A 44 14.60 -8.32 -17.36
N PHE A 45 13.35 -8.75 -17.20
CA PHE A 45 12.67 -9.58 -18.21
C PHE A 45 11.46 -8.91 -18.87
N PHE A 46 10.79 -7.98 -18.18
CA PHE A 46 9.49 -7.45 -18.59
C PHE A 46 9.50 -5.96 -18.96
N ILE A 47 10.47 -5.17 -18.50
CA ILE A 47 10.47 -3.71 -18.68
C ILE A 47 10.44 -3.25 -20.15
N ASN A 48 11.04 -4.04 -21.05
CA ASN A 48 11.09 -3.79 -22.49
C ASN A 48 10.07 -4.66 -23.26
N LYS A 49 9.13 -5.29 -22.56
CA LYS A 49 8.06 -6.09 -23.15
C LYS A 49 6.79 -5.26 -23.27
N SER A 50 5.81 -5.81 -24.00
CA SER A 50 4.54 -5.14 -24.20
C SER A 50 3.83 -4.85 -22.86
N PRO A 51 3.03 -3.77 -22.77
CA PRO A 51 2.30 -3.41 -21.56
C PRO A 51 1.48 -4.57 -20.97
N GLU A 52 0.87 -5.39 -21.82
CA GLU A 52 0.03 -6.53 -21.41
C GLU A 52 0.83 -7.56 -20.63
N LEU A 53 2.06 -7.87 -21.05
CA LEU A 53 2.93 -8.80 -20.34
C LEU A 53 3.37 -8.23 -18.98
N GLN A 54 3.62 -6.92 -18.92
CA GLN A 54 3.92 -6.24 -17.65
C GLN A 54 2.71 -6.29 -16.71
N HIS A 55 1.50 -6.04 -17.24
CA HIS A 55 0.26 -6.09 -16.50
C HIS A 55 -0.01 -7.47 -15.91
N LEU A 56 0.09 -8.51 -16.74
CA LEU A 56 -0.07 -9.90 -16.30
C LEU A 56 0.93 -10.25 -15.20
N PHE A 57 2.20 -9.86 -15.36
CA PHE A 57 3.22 -10.08 -14.34
C PHE A 57 2.84 -9.43 -12.99
N PHE A 58 2.38 -8.18 -13.00
CA PHE A 58 1.97 -7.49 -11.78
C PHE A 58 0.74 -8.13 -11.13
N ILE A 59 -0.28 -8.48 -11.93
CA ILE A 59 -1.48 -9.16 -11.43
C ILE A 59 -1.11 -10.49 -10.77
N SER A 60 -0.28 -11.31 -11.43
CA SER A 60 0.16 -12.60 -10.89
C SER A 60 0.91 -12.44 -9.58
N CYS A 61 1.87 -11.52 -9.51
CA CYS A 61 2.66 -11.29 -8.31
C CYS A 61 1.82 -10.71 -7.15
N GLY A 62 0.98 -9.70 -7.41
CA GLY A 62 0.13 -9.11 -6.37
C GLY A 62 -0.95 -10.06 -5.87
N THR A 63 -1.56 -10.83 -6.76
CA THR A 63 -2.55 -11.87 -6.38
C THR A 63 -1.87 -12.95 -5.56
N PHE A 64 -0.65 -13.38 -5.94
CA PHE A 64 0.14 -14.31 -5.14
C PHE A 64 0.41 -13.76 -3.73
N LEU A 65 0.85 -12.51 -3.61
CA LEU A 65 1.07 -11.87 -2.31
C LEU A 65 -0.23 -11.77 -1.49
N GLY A 66 -1.35 -11.47 -2.13
CA GLY A 66 -2.66 -11.44 -1.47
C GLY A 66 -3.11 -12.81 -0.98
N ALA A 67 -3.02 -13.83 -1.83
CA ALA A 67 -3.36 -15.21 -1.48
C ALA A 67 -2.44 -15.75 -0.37
N TRP A 68 -1.16 -15.41 -0.40
CA TRP A 68 -0.20 -15.79 0.64
C TRP A 68 -0.58 -15.23 2.02
N ASN A 69 -0.98 -13.96 2.08
CA ASN A 69 -1.33 -13.32 3.36
C ASN A 69 -2.74 -13.66 3.83
N PHE A 70 -3.71 -13.75 2.91
CA PHE A 70 -5.14 -13.76 3.27
C PHE A 70 -5.93 -14.95 2.69
N GLY A 71 -5.28 -15.86 1.97
CA GLY A 71 -5.94 -16.98 1.30
C GLY A 71 -7.00 -16.52 0.31
N TRP A 72 -8.16 -17.16 0.34
CA TRP A 72 -9.30 -16.85 -0.54
C TRP A 72 -9.90 -15.45 -0.33
N ASN A 73 -9.59 -14.78 0.78
CA ASN A 73 -10.06 -13.41 1.04
C ASN A 73 -9.48 -12.39 0.06
N VAL A 74 -8.46 -12.73 -0.74
CA VAL A 74 -8.02 -11.92 -1.88
C VAL A 74 -9.15 -11.70 -2.91
N GLY A 75 -10.19 -12.55 -2.91
CA GLY A 75 -11.40 -12.35 -3.70
C GLY A 75 -12.11 -11.02 -3.41
N HIS A 76 -12.01 -10.48 -2.20
CA HIS A 76 -12.60 -9.18 -1.85
C HIS A 76 -12.02 -8.03 -2.68
N SER A 77 -10.69 -8.00 -2.92
CA SER A 77 -10.09 -6.98 -3.78
C SER A 77 -10.48 -7.15 -5.25
N ALA A 78 -10.63 -8.40 -5.71
CA ALA A 78 -11.10 -8.67 -7.08
C ALA A 78 -12.56 -8.24 -7.27
N LEU A 79 -13.43 -8.48 -6.29
CA LEU A 79 -14.82 -8.02 -6.32
C LEU A 79 -14.90 -6.49 -6.35
N ALA A 80 -14.18 -5.81 -5.47
CA ALA A 80 -14.19 -4.35 -5.40
C ALA A 80 -13.68 -3.69 -6.68
N LEU A 81 -12.61 -4.25 -7.25
CA LEU A 81 -12.09 -3.85 -8.56
C LEU A 81 -13.15 -4.04 -9.66
N SER A 82 -13.77 -5.22 -9.73
CA SER A 82 -14.74 -5.56 -10.78
C SER A 82 -15.98 -4.68 -10.71
N ALA A 83 -16.53 -4.48 -9.51
CA ALA A 83 -17.67 -3.61 -9.29
C ALA A 83 -17.36 -2.14 -9.64
N THR A 84 -16.20 -1.64 -9.22
CA THR A 84 -15.76 -0.27 -9.58
C THR A 84 -15.59 -0.13 -11.08
N TYR A 85 -14.96 -1.09 -11.74
CA TYR A 85 -14.78 -1.07 -13.19
C TYR A 85 -16.13 -1.04 -13.92
N LEU A 86 -17.10 -1.84 -13.49
CA LEU A 86 -18.45 -1.84 -14.07
C LEU A 86 -19.15 -0.49 -13.89
N ILE A 87 -19.04 0.14 -12.72
CA ILE A 87 -19.57 1.49 -12.48
C ILE A 87 -18.95 2.49 -13.47
N LEU A 88 -17.63 2.47 -13.62
CA LEU A 88 -16.93 3.39 -14.53
C LEU A 88 -17.21 3.08 -16.00
N LEU A 89 -17.43 1.81 -16.36
CA LEU A 89 -17.78 1.40 -17.71
C LEU A 89 -19.19 1.91 -18.10
N ILE A 90 -20.16 1.83 -17.18
CA ILE A 90 -21.56 2.23 -17.42
C ILE A 90 -21.73 3.74 -17.37
N PHE A 91 -21.13 4.40 -16.36
CA PHE A 91 -21.38 5.81 -16.07
C PHE A 91 -20.25 6.76 -16.51
N GLY A 92 -19.12 6.21 -16.98
CA GLY A 92 -17.95 6.98 -17.42
C GLY A 92 -17.35 7.88 -16.33
N GLY A 93 -16.68 8.95 -16.75
CA GLY A 93 -16.20 10.03 -15.88
C GLY A 93 -17.29 11.03 -15.50
N SER A 94 -18.39 10.59 -14.89
CA SER A 94 -19.47 11.46 -14.43
C SER A 94 -19.43 11.66 -12.91
N THR A 95 -20.08 12.71 -12.40
CA THR A 95 -20.27 12.89 -10.96
C THR A 95 -21.01 11.70 -10.33
N LEU A 96 -21.93 11.08 -11.09
CA LEU A 96 -22.64 9.89 -10.63
C LEU A 96 -21.69 8.70 -10.42
N SER A 97 -20.72 8.48 -11.30
CA SER A 97 -19.74 7.39 -11.13
C SER A 97 -18.85 7.60 -9.91
N ILE A 98 -18.50 8.85 -9.57
CA ILE A 98 -17.80 9.19 -8.32
C ILE A 98 -18.64 8.79 -7.11
N ILE A 99 -19.90 9.23 -7.06
CA ILE A 99 -20.79 8.96 -5.91
C ILE A 99 -21.00 7.45 -5.74
N LEU A 100 -21.31 6.74 -6.83
CA LEU A 100 -21.53 5.29 -6.79
C LEU A 100 -20.26 4.55 -6.37
N THR A 101 -19.09 4.91 -6.92
CA THR A 101 -17.80 4.31 -6.54
C THR A 101 -17.47 4.57 -5.07
N PHE A 102 -17.72 5.78 -4.57
CA PHE A 102 -17.51 6.14 -3.18
C PHE A 102 -18.41 5.33 -2.25
N VAL A 103 -19.73 5.35 -2.48
CA VAL A 103 -20.71 4.66 -1.64
C VAL A 103 -20.44 3.16 -1.62
N PHE A 104 -20.18 2.56 -2.78
CA PHE A 104 -19.86 1.13 -2.88
C PHE A 104 -18.56 0.79 -2.13
N ASN A 105 -17.44 1.45 -2.41
CA ASN A 105 -16.16 1.08 -1.82
C ASN A 105 -16.08 1.40 -0.31
N MET A 106 -16.64 2.53 0.14
CA MET A 106 -16.71 2.86 1.56
C MET A 106 -17.68 1.94 2.30
N GLY A 107 -18.83 1.63 1.71
CA GLY A 107 -19.80 0.70 2.27
C GLY A 107 -19.22 -0.71 2.40
N TYR A 108 -18.51 -1.17 1.37
CA TYR A 108 -17.90 -2.50 1.37
C TYR A 108 -16.75 -2.61 2.38
N LEU A 109 -15.90 -1.58 2.48
CA LEU A 109 -14.87 -1.52 3.51
C LEU A 109 -15.47 -1.50 4.92
N SER A 110 -16.53 -0.72 5.14
CA SER A 110 -17.22 -0.63 6.43
C SER A 110 -17.84 -1.98 6.83
N TYR A 111 -18.50 -2.65 5.88
CA TYR A 111 -19.00 -4.01 6.09
C TYR A 111 -17.87 -4.99 6.40
N GLY A 112 -16.76 -4.90 5.66
CA GLY A 112 -15.55 -5.68 5.91
C GLY A 112 -15.03 -5.53 7.34
N TYR A 113 -14.90 -4.30 7.83
CA TYR A 113 -14.50 -4.06 9.23
C TYR A 113 -15.52 -4.62 10.22
N TRP A 114 -16.81 -4.46 9.97
CA TRP A 114 -17.86 -4.98 10.84
C TRP A 114 -17.78 -6.50 11.00
N ILE A 115 -17.65 -7.26 9.90
CA ILE A 115 -17.55 -8.73 9.96
C ILE A 115 -16.19 -9.25 10.43
N THR A 116 -15.14 -8.42 10.37
CA THR A 116 -13.77 -8.80 10.76
C THR A 116 -13.36 -8.27 12.13
N THR A 117 -14.24 -7.58 12.85
CA THR A 117 -13.92 -7.03 14.17
C THR A 117 -13.60 -8.16 15.16
N THR A 118 -12.48 -8.01 15.86
CA THR A 118 -12.01 -8.89 16.94
C THR A 118 -11.50 -8.02 18.09
N ASP A 119 -11.42 -8.59 19.29
CA ASP A 119 -10.89 -7.90 20.47
C ASP A 119 -9.37 -7.60 20.32
N ASP A 120 -8.66 -8.43 19.55
CA ASP A 120 -7.24 -8.24 19.23
C ASP A 120 -7.02 -7.65 17.83
N TYR A 121 -5.92 -6.90 17.67
CA TYR A 121 -5.48 -6.38 16.38
C TYR A 121 -4.97 -7.51 15.47
N ASP A 122 -5.77 -7.88 14.49
CA ASP A 122 -5.44 -8.87 13.48
C ASP A 122 -5.12 -8.23 12.12
N ILE A 123 -4.06 -8.71 11.47
CA ILE A 123 -3.76 -8.38 10.08
C ILE A 123 -4.70 -9.17 9.18
N LYS A 124 -5.78 -8.51 8.72
CA LYS A 124 -6.83 -9.09 7.88
C LYS A 124 -6.84 -8.48 6.48
N TRP A 125 -7.62 -9.07 5.57
CA TRP A 125 -7.76 -8.60 4.19
C TRP A 125 -8.27 -7.15 4.11
N THR A 126 -8.94 -6.65 5.15
CA THR A 126 -9.40 -5.27 5.26
C THR A 126 -8.25 -4.25 5.33
N MET A 127 -7.07 -4.66 5.78
CA MET A 127 -5.87 -3.81 5.86
C MET A 127 -5.42 -3.30 4.48
N PRO A 128 -5.09 -4.13 3.48
CA PRO A 128 -4.81 -3.63 2.13
C PRO A 128 -6.06 -3.05 1.45
N HIS A 129 -7.25 -3.53 1.84
CA HIS A 129 -8.50 -3.07 1.25
C HIS A 129 -8.77 -1.59 1.50
N CYS A 130 -8.34 -1.03 2.63
CA CYS A 130 -8.55 0.40 2.91
C CYS A 130 -7.78 1.29 1.93
N VAL A 131 -6.55 0.92 1.56
CA VAL A 131 -5.76 1.63 0.55
C VAL A 131 -6.37 1.40 -0.84
N LEU A 132 -6.86 0.19 -1.11
CA LEU A 132 -7.55 -0.14 -2.36
C LEU A 132 -8.82 0.71 -2.55
N THR A 133 -9.64 0.87 -1.52
CA THR A 133 -10.82 1.75 -1.51
C THR A 133 -10.44 3.16 -1.99
N LEU A 134 -9.39 3.75 -1.41
CA LEU A 134 -8.91 5.08 -1.81
C LEU A 134 -8.43 5.11 -3.27
N ARG A 135 -7.74 4.06 -3.73
CA ARG A 135 -7.30 3.95 -5.13
C ARG A 135 -8.48 3.89 -6.09
N LEU A 136 -9.46 3.02 -5.82
CA LEU A 136 -10.63 2.82 -6.68
C LEU A 136 -11.49 4.09 -6.76
N ILE A 137 -11.69 4.78 -5.63
CA ILE A 137 -12.35 6.10 -5.60
C ILE A 137 -11.54 7.13 -6.38
N GLY A 138 -10.22 7.15 -6.22
CA GLY A 138 -9.32 8.06 -6.94
C GLY A 138 -9.40 7.91 -8.46
N ILE A 139 -9.60 6.68 -8.98
CA ILE A 139 -9.79 6.45 -10.43
C ILE A 139 -11.05 7.16 -10.93
N ALA A 140 -12.16 7.08 -10.19
CA ALA A 140 -13.40 7.76 -10.56
C ALA A 140 -13.21 9.29 -10.64
N PHE A 141 -12.51 9.87 -9.66
CA PHE A 141 -12.15 11.28 -9.68
C PHE A 141 -11.26 11.62 -10.89
N ASN A 142 -10.19 10.87 -11.13
CA ASN A 142 -9.28 11.15 -12.25
C ASN A 142 -9.97 11.03 -13.61
N LEU A 143 -10.91 10.09 -13.77
CA LEU A 143 -11.71 9.94 -14.99
C LEU A 143 -12.72 11.08 -15.16
N CYS A 144 -13.34 11.55 -14.07
CA CYS A 144 -14.23 12.71 -14.10
C CYS A 144 -13.48 14.00 -14.45
N ASP A 145 -12.32 14.24 -13.82
CA ASP A 145 -11.44 15.36 -14.13
C ASP A 145 -11.07 15.38 -15.62
N GLY A 146 -10.85 14.22 -16.24
CA GLY A 146 -10.50 14.11 -17.65
C GLY A 146 -11.58 14.57 -18.62
N ARG A 147 -12.84 14.70 -18.16
CA ARG A 147 -13.98 15.23 -18.93
C ARG A 147 -14.26 16.71 -18.69
N GLN A 148 -13.61 17.33 -17.70
CA GLN A 148 -13.78 18.75 -17.42
C GLN A 148 -12.94 19.59 -18.40
N ASP A 149 -13.36 20.84 -18.56
CA ASP A 149 -12.57 21.85 -19.27
C ASP A 149 -11.22 22.05 -18.54
N GLU A 150 -10.12 21.97 -19.29
CA GLU A 150 -8.77 22.11 -18.73
C GLU A 150 -8.58 23.47 -18.04
N SER A 151 -9.24 24.54 -18.47
CA SER A 151 -9.16 25.84 -17.81
C SER A 151 -9.63 25.80 -16.34
N LYS A 152 -10.51 24.85 -15.98
CA LYS A 152 -11.07 24.68 -14.63
C LYS A 152 -10.24 23.73 -13.76
N LEU A 153 -9.27 23.03 -14.34
CA LEU A 153 -8.46 22.04 -13.63
C LEU A 153 -7.21 22.67 -13.01
N SER A 154 -6.92 22.28 -11.77
CA SER A 154 -5.63 22.58 -11.15
C SER A 154 -4.47 21.93 -11.93
N ALA A 155 -3.25 22.44 -11.73
CA ALA A 155 -2.05 21.86 -12.36
C ALA A 155 -1.89 20.36 -12.03
N TYR A 156 -2.26 19.95 -10.81
CA TYR A 156 -2.24 18.54 -10.41
C TYR A 156 -3.29 17.71 -11.17
N GLN A 157 -4.54 18.18 -11.24
CA GLN A 157 -5.60 17.47 -11.96
C GLN A 157 -5.29 17.35 -13.45
N LYS A 158 -4.76 18.40 -14.09
CA LYS A 158 -4.32 18.34 -15.50
C LYS A 158 -3.32 17.21 -15.73
N LYS A 159 -2.35 17.10 -14.83
CA LYS A 159 -1.28 16.10 -14.91
C LYS A 159 -1.79 14.67 -14.71
N GLU A 160 -2.74 14.49 -13.79
CA GLU A 160 -3.13 13.17 -13.29
C GLU A 160 -4.49 12.67 -13.81
N CYS A 161 -5.23 13.50 -14.55
CA CYS A 161 -6.52 13.11 -15.13
C CYS A 161 -6.41 11.96 -16.14
N LEU A 162 -7.49 11.18 -16.24
CA LEU A 162 -7.65 10.11 -17.21
C LEU A 162 -8.64 10.58 -18.27
N LYS A 163 -8.16 10.78 -19.50
CA LYS A 163 -9.01 11.20 -20.62
C LYS A 163 -9.95 10.09 -21.08
N GLU A 164 -9.52 8.84 -20.93
CA GLU A 164 -10.27 7.64 -21.29
C GLU A 164 -10.20 6.63 -20.14
N LEU A 165 -11.20 5.75 -20.07
CA LEU A 165 -11.22 4.66 -19.09
C LEU A 165 -10.14 3.63 -19.50
N PRO A 166 -9.13 3.36 -18.65
CA PRO A 166 -8.16 2.34 -18.96
C PRO A 166 -8.78 0.94 -19.00
N SER A 167 -8.12 0.01 -19.67
CA SER A 167 -8.60 -1.37 -19.74
C SER A 167 -8.69 -2.04 -18.37
N PHE A 168 -9.56 -3.03 -18.23
CA PHE A 168 -9.65 -3.82 -17.00
C PHE A 168 -8.30 -4.42 -16.59
N LEU A 169 -7.53 -4.92 -17.58
CA LEU A 169 -6.20 -5.48 -17.36
C LEU A 169 -5.23 -4.44 -16.77
N GLU A 170 -5.26 -3.21 -17.29
CA GLU A 170 -4.40 -2.13 -16.79
C GLU A 170 -4.76 -1.74 -15.35
N ILE A 171 -6.04 -1.55 -15.05
CA ILE A 171 -6.50 -1.21 -13.68
C ILE A 171 -6.23 -2.36 -12.72
N ALA A 172 -6.43 -3.60 -13.14
CA ALA A 172 -6.10 -4.78 -12.33
C ALA A 172 -4.61 -4.81 -11.98
N ALA A 173 -3.73 -4.55 -12.95
CA ALA A 173 -2.30 -4.51 -12.70
C ALA A 173 -1.86 -3.35 -11.82
N PHE A 174 -2.51 -2.18 -11.93
CA PHE A 174 -2.32 -1.06 -11.01
C PHE A 174 -2.74 -1.42 -9.57
N VAL A 175 -3.89 -2.09 -9.41
CA VAL A 175 -4.39 -2.53 -8.10
C VAL A 175 -3.44 -3.55 -7.47
N TYR A 176 -3.06 -4.58 -8.24
CA TYR A 176 -2.20 -5.67 -7.79
C TYR A 176 -0.71 -5.39 -7.94
N LEU A 177 -0.31 -4.12 -8.01
CA LEU A 177 1.11 -3.79 -8.13
C LEU A 177 1.87 -4.31 -6.89
N PRO A 178 2.83 -5.25 -7.02
CA PRO A 178 3.35 -6.00 -5.87
C PRO A 178 3.99 -5.13 -4.79
N GLY A 179 4.68 -4.06 -5.22
CA GLY A 179 5.31 -3.11 -4.31
C GLY A 179 4.30 -2.29 -3.52
N SER A 180 3.03 -2.19 -3.93
CA SER A 180 2.07 -1.27 -3.33
C SER A 180 0.72 -1.87 -2.95
N PHE A 181 0.46 -3.13 -3.29
CA PHE A 181 -0.81 -3.81 -3.02
C PHE A 181 -1.10 -3.98 -1.52
N LEU A 182 -0.10 -4.37 -0.71
CA LEU A 182 -0.32 -4.72 0.70
C LEU A 182 -0.32 -3.52 1.66
N VAL A 183 0.68 -2.63 1.54
CA VAL A 183 0.92 -1.52 2.50
C VAL A 183 1.35 -0.23 1.78
N GLY A 184 1.67 -0.31 0.49
CA GLY A 184 2.48 0.72 -0.15
C GLY A 184 1.75 2.01 -0.49
N PRO A 185 2.53 3.03 -0.85
CA PRO A 185 2.04 4.38 -1.07
C PRO A 185 0.90 4.39 -2.09
N GLN A 186 -0.02 5.33 -1.91
CA GLN A 186 -1.05 5.63 -2.88
C GLN A 186 -0.46 6.53 -3.98
N PHE A 187 -0.77 6.21 -5.23
CA PHE A 187 -0.46 7.03 -6.39
C PHE A 187 -1.56 6.80 -7.43
N THR A 188 -1.58 7.62 -8.47
CA THR A 188 -2.60 7.67 -9.51
C THR A 188 -2.35 6.61 -10.60
N VAL A 189 -3.40 6.19 -11.30
CA VAL A 189 -3.26 5.33 -12.49
C VAL A 189 -2.41 6.02 -13.57
N LYS A 190 -2.48 7.35 -13.68
CA LYS A 190 -1.67 8.09 -14.64
C LYS A 190 -0.16 7.95 -14.40
N ARG A 191 0.28 7.94 -13.13
CA ARG A 191 1.70 7.66 -12.80
C ARG A 191 2.07 6.21 -13.13
N TYR A 192 1.17 5.27 -12.91
CA TYR A 192 1.37 3.89 -13.34
C TYR A 192 1.50 3.75 -14.88
N GLN A 193 0.65 4.43 -15.65
CA GLN A 193 0.74 4.48 -17.11
C GLN A 193 2.08 5.07 -17.58
N ASN A 194 2.54 6.15 -16.96
CA ASN A 194 3.84 6.77 -17.26
C ASN A 194 5.00 5.81 -16.97
N TYR A 195 4.87 4.95 -15.97
CA TYR A 195 5.86 3.91 -15.71
C TYR A 195 5.87 2.83 -16.80
N VAL A 196 4.72 2.23 -17.10
CA VAL A 196 4.63 1.12 -18.06
C VAL A 196 5.04 1.57 -19.47
N SER A 197 4.75 2.83 -19.82
CA SER A 197 5.20 3.46 -21.08
C SER A 197 6.68 3.89 -21.09
N GLY A 198 7.39 3.73 -19.96
CA GLY A 198 8.82 4.03 -19.84
C GLY A 198 9.18 5.51 -19.74
N VAL A 199 8.22 6.41 -19.48
CA VAL A 199 8.47 7.86 -19.36
C VAL A 199 9.53 8.15 -18.29
N PHE A 200 9.41 7.55 -17.11
CA PHE A 200 10.37 7.78 -16.01
C PHE A 200 11.78 7.24 -16.30
N ILE A 201 11.91 6.24 -17.17
CA ILE A 201 13.22 5.72 -17.58
C ILE A 201 13.88 6.73 -18.52
N LYS A 202 13.10 7.30 -19.45
CA LYS A 202 13.57 8.34 -20.38
C LYS A 202 13.97 9.62 -19.63
N GLU A 203 13.14 10.07 -18.70
CA GLU A 203 13.39 11.30 -17.91
C GLU A 203 14.62 11.18 -16.99
N SER A 204 14.92 9.98 -16.48
CA SER A 204 16.10 9.75 -15.63
C SER A 204 17.39 9.47 -16.41
N GLY A 205 17.35 9.47 -17.76
CA GLY A 205 18.51 9.16 -18.60
C GLY A 205 19.09 7.75 -18.39
N GLY A 206 18.32 6.83 -17.80
CA GLY A 206 18.80 5.49 -17.45
C GLY A 206 19.74 5.41 -16.24
N GLY A 207 19.89 6.51 -15.47
CA GLY A 207 20.74 6.56 -14.29
C GLY A 207 20.30 5.62 -13.15
N SER A 208 21.25 5.18 -12.34
CA SER A 208 21.04 4.27 -11.20
C SER A 208 20.54 4.96 -9.92
N ASP A 209 20.26 6.26 -9.96
CA ASP A 209 19.89 7.09 -8.80
C ASP A 209 18.66 6.57 -8.03
N HIS A 210 17.79 5.83 -8.73
CA HIS A 210 16.63 5.15 -8.15
C HIS A 210 16.99 3.99 -7.22
N ILE A 211 18.12 3.32 -7.45
CA ILE A 211 18.60 2.26 -6.56
C ILE A 211 19.07 2.88 -5.25
N GLU A 212 19.85 3.95 -5.31
CA GLU A 212 20.33 4.66 -4.12
C GLU A 212 19.17 5.27 -3.33
N ALA A 213 18.24 5.96 -4.01
CA ALA A 213 17.06 6.53 -3.37
C ALA A 213 16.19 5.46 -2.69
N GLY A 214 15.98 4.33 -3.37
CA GLY A 214 15.22 3.21 -2.83
C GLY A 214 15.92 2.56 -1.63
N PHE A 215 17.24 2.37 -1.70
CA PHE A 215 18.04 1.85 -0.59
C PHE A 215 17.99 2.78 0.63
N LYS A 216 18.16 4.10 0.44
CA LYS A 216 18.02 5.09 1.52
C LYS A 216 16.64 5.00 2.19
N ARG A 217 15.58 4.86 1.39
CA ARG A 217 14.21 4.73 1.89
C ARG A 217 14.00 3.41 2.65
N THR A 218 14.52 2.31 2.15
CA THR A 218 14.51 1.01 2.86
C THR A 218 15.29 1.07 4.17
N MET A 219 16.45 1.73 4.21
CA MET A 219 17.23 1.95 5.42
C MET A 219 16.45 2.75 6.47
N GLN A 220 15.74 3.81 6.05
CA GLN A 220 14.82 4.53 6.94
C GLN A 220 13.76 3.58 7.53
N GLY A 221 13.17 2.70 6.71
CA GLY A 221 12.24 1.67 7.18
C GLY A 221 12.84 0.79 8.30
N PHE A 222 14.08 0.33 8.13
CA PHE A 222 14.78 -0.45 9.17
C PHE A 222 15.07 0.37 10.44
N LEU A 223 15.42 1.64 10.32
CA LEU A 223 15.60 2.52 11.48
C LEU A 223 14.30 2.68 12.28
N TYR A 224 13.17 2.89 11.59
CA TYR A 224 11.86 2.95 12.26
C TYR A 224 11.47 1.61 12.90
N LEU A 225 11.80 0.48 12.26
CA LEU A 225 11.59 -0.84 12.85
C LEU A 225 12.44 -1.05 14.12
N PHE A 226 13.70 -0.61 14.10
CA PHE A 226 14.57 -0.65 15.28
C PHE A 226 14.02 0.20 16.42
N PHE A 227 13.61 1.45 16.14
CA PHE A 227 13.02 2.32 17.16
C PHE A 227 11.66 1.81 17.66
N TYR A 228 10.88 1.14 16.81
CA TYR A 228 9.67 0.45 17.23
C TYR A 228 10.01 -0.64 18.25
N GLN A 229 10.96 -1.52 17.95
CA GLN A 229 11.36 -2.61 18.86
C GLN A 229 11.91 -2.08 20.20
N LEU A 230 12.73 -1.02 20.16
CA LEU A 230 13.24 -0.38 21.37
C LEU A 230 12.11 0.29 22.16
N GLY A 231 11.19 0.96 21.47
CA GLY A 231 10.06 1.65 22.09
C GLY A 231 9.08 0.70 22.77
N THR A 232 8.74 -0.42 22.14
CA THR A 232 7.84 -1.44 22.73
C THR A 232 8.49 -2.19 23.88
N TYR A 233 9.82 -2.32 23.89
CA TYR A 233 10.56 -2.86 25.04
C TYR A 233 10.44 -1.96 26.27
N ILE A 234 10.48 -0.63 26.09
CA ILE A 234 10.41 0.35 27.20
C ILE A 234 8.94 0.61 27.61
N ILE A 235 8.04 0.79 26.65
CA ILE A 235 6.63 1.17 26.87
C ILE A 235 5.73 0.18 26.15
N SER A 236 5.64 -1.02 26.72
CA SER A 236 4.79 -2.09 26.18
C SER A 236 3.31 -1.81 26.42
N ASP A 237 2.45 -2.45 25.63
CA ASP A 237 0.99 -2.37 25.82
C ASP A 237 0.59 -2.85 27.22
N HIS A 238 1.26 -3.89 27.74
CA HIS A 238 1.07 -4.37 29.11
C HIS A 238 1.47 -3.33 30.17
N TYR A 239 2.55 -2.58 29.94
CA TYR A 239 2.93 -1.48 30.84
C TYR A 239 1.84 -0.39 30.86
N MET A 240 1.33 0.00 29.68
CA MET A 240 0.29 1.01 29.58
C MET A 240 -1.03 0.56 30.23
N MET A 241 -1.46 -0.69 30.02
CA MET A 241 -2.72 -1.19 30.59
C MET A 241 -2.70 -1.28 32.12
N ASN A 242 -1.55 -1.63 32.72
CA ASN A 242 -1.48 -1.91 34.16
C ASN A 242 -0.95 -0.74 35.00
N LYS A 243 -0.10 0.12 34.42
CA LYS A 243 0.62 1.15 35.19
C LYS A 243 0.25 2.57 34.83
N LEU A 244 -0.50 2.82 33.76
CA LEU A 244 -0.86 4.20 33.39
C LEU A 244 -1.61 4.92 34.51
N ASP A 245 -2.43 4.20 35.28
CA ASP A 245 -3.25 4.76 36.36
C ASP A 245 -2.46 5.16 37.61
N THR A 246 -1.21 4.68 37.71
CA THR A 246 -0.31 5.00 38.82
C THR A 246 0.43 6.34 38.63
N HIS A 247 0.35 6.94 37.44
CA HIS A 247 1.03 8.20 37.09
C HIS A 247 0.14 9.42 37.27
N ASN A 248 0.74 10.59 37.52
CA ASN A 248 0.00 11.86 37.55
C ASN A 248 -0.54 12.24 36.15
N TYR A 249 -1.50 13.16 36.09
CA TYR A 249 -2.19 13.52 34.85
C TYR A 249 -1.25 13.93 33.70
N ILE A 250 -0.23 14.76 33.98
CA ILE A 250 0.72 15.21 32.96
C ILE A 250 1.59 14.05 32.45
N SER A 251 2.06 13.19 33.35
CA SER A 251 2.87 12.01 32.98
C SER A 251 2.05 11.03 32.15
N ARG A 252 0.75 10.86 32.45
CA ARG A 252 -0.17 10.06 31.63
C ARG A 252 -0.29 10.60 30.21
N LEU A 253 -0.46 11.93 30.04
CA LEU A 253 -0.52 12.55 28.71
C LEU A 253 0.78 12.35 27.91
N LEU A 254 1.94 12.55 28.55
CA LEU A 254 3.24 12.34 27.91
C LEU A 254 3.47 10.87 27.54
N LEU A 255 3.16 9.94 28.45
CA LEU A 255 3.27 8.49 28.21
C LEU A 255 2.33 8.03 27.09
N LEU A 256 1.08 8.52 27.06
CA LEU A 256 0.13 8.23 25.99
C LEU A 256 0.63 8.74 24.63
N GLY A 257 1.15 9.98 24.58
CA GLY A 257 1.73 10.54 23.36
C GLY A 257 2.93 9.74 22.87
N LEU A 258 3.84 9.37 23.77
CA LEU A 258 5.03 8.59 23.43
C LEU A 258 4.69 7.15 23.01
N TRP A 259 3.81 6.48 23.74
CA TRP A 259 3.31 5.15 23.40
C TRP A 259 2.59 5.15 22.04
N GLY A 260 1.73 6.14 21.79
CA GLY A 260 1.06 6.30 20.49
C GLY A 260 2.06 6.50 19.36
N ARG A 261 3.10 7.32 19.58
CA ARG A 261 4.18 7.53 18.61
C ARG A 261 4.95 6.24 18.30
N VAL A 262 5.31 5.47 19.33
CA VAL A 262 5.96 4.16 19.18
C VAL A 262 5.05 3.21 18.40
N ASN A 263 3.77 3.13 18.74
CA ASN A 263 2.81 2.29 18.03
C ASN A 263 2.63 2.68 16.55
N LEU A 264 2.80 3.95 16.20
CA LEU A 264 2.80 4.39 14.80
C LEU A 264 4.00 3.89 14.00
N TYR A 265 5.15 3.66 14.65
CA TYR A 265 6.38 3.25 13.97
C TYR A 265 6.26 1.89 13.26
N LYS A 266 5.44 0.97 13.76
CA LYS A 266 5.17 -0.32 13.09
C LYS A 266 4.50 -0.17 11.72
N TYR A 267 3.68 0.88 11.54
CA TYR A 267 3.05 1.19 10.25
C TYR A 267 4.02 1.94 9.34
N ILE A 268 4.73 2.93 9.90
CA ILE A 268 5.70 3.74 9.15
C ILE A 268 6.83 2.87 8.60
N CYS A 269 7.35 1.92 9.36
CA CYS A 269 8.41 1.03 8.86
C CYS A 269 7.93 0.20 7.66
N CYS A 270 6.74 -0.41 7.74
CA CYS A 270 6.17 -1.19 6.65
C CYS A 270 5.93 -0.32 5.40
N TRP A 271 5.43 0.91 5.59
CA TRP A 271 5.27 1.86 4.50
C TRP A 271 6.61 2.24 3.87
N LEU A 272 7.61 2.65 4.65
CA LEU A 272 8.93 3.03 4.12
C LEU A 272 9.62 1.88 3.39
N LEU A 273 9.54 0.65 3.90
CA LEU A 273 10.09 -0.54 3.23
C LEU A 273 9.40 -0.77 1.87
N SER A 274 8.06 -0.71 1.86
CA SER A 274 7.26 -0.85 0.65
C SER A 274 7.51 0.31 -0.33
N GLU A 275 7.69 1.54 0.15
CA GLU A 275 8.08 2.69 -0.66
C GLU A 275 9.45 2.47 -1.30
N GLY A 276 10.42 1.95 -0.54
CA GLY A 276 11.73 1.56 -1.04
C GLY A 276 11.63 0.56 -2.20
N VAL A 277 10.81 -0.49 -2.06
CA VAL A 277 10.51 -1.42 -3.16
C VAL A 277 9.97 -0.67 -4.38
N ASN A 278 9.00 0.23 -4.19
CA ASN A 278 8.41 0.98 -5.31
C ASN A 278 9.39 1.94 -5.98
N ILE A 279 10.32 2.55 -5.23
CA ILE A 279 11.35 3.42 -5.80
C ILE A 279 12.33 2.58 -6.64
N ILE A 280 12.82 1.47 -6.08
CA ILE A 280 13.72 0.55 -6.79
C ILE A 280 13.05 -0.06 -8.01
N LEU A 281 11.76 -0.37 -7.95
CA LEU A 281 11.03 -0.99 -9.04
C LEU A 281 10.63 0.02 -10.12
N PHE A 282 10.06 1.15 -9.72
CA PHE A 282 9.23 1.94 -10.61
C PHE A 282 9.75 3.34 -10.94
N ASN A 283 10.77 3.83 -10.24
CA ASN A 283 11.15 5.25 -10.29
C ASN A 283 9.96 6.21 -10.02
N LEU A 284 8.84 5.70 -9.48
CA LEU A 284 7.53 6.38 -9.46
C LEU A 284 7.52 7.60 -8.52
N LEU A 285 8.39 7.57 -7.52
CA LEU A 285 8.41 8.47 -6.37
C LEU A 285 9.63 9.39 -6.31
N ILE A 286 10.61 9.22 -7.21
CA ILE A 286 11.77 10.09 -7.25
C ILE A 286 11.39 11.54 -7.51
N ILE A 287 10.37 11.80 -8.32
CA ILE A 287 9.94 13.19 -8.58
C ILE A 287 9.33 13.84 -7.33
N PHE A 288 8.74 13.07 -6.40
CA PHE A 288 8.21 13.64 -5.15
C PHE A 288 9.34 13.92 -4.15
N LEU A 289 10.34 13.05 -4.07
CA LEU A 289 11.50 13.22 -3.18
C LEU A 289 12.51 14.25 -3.68
N LEU A 290 12.76 14.31 -5.00
CA LEU A 290 13.64 15.31 -5.59
C LEU A 290 13.02 16.71 -5.57
N LYS A 291 11.69 16.86 -5.71
CA LYS A 291 11.06 18.18 -5.58
C LYS A 291 10.99 18.71 -4.15
N ILE A 292 11.01 17.84 -3.13
CA ILE A 292 11.17 18.29 -1.74
C ILE A 292 12.58 18.85 -1.51
N ASN A 293 13.57 18.47 -2.31
CA ASN A 293 14.97 18.93 -2.21
C ASN A 293 15.36 20.06 -3.18
N PHE A 294 14.44 20.62 -3.98
CA PHE A 294 14.76 21.68 -4.95
C PHE A 294 13.97 22.99 -4.79
N ASN A 295 13.26 23.17 -3.66
CA ASN A 295 12.69 24.46 -3.27
C ASN A 295 13.12 24.84 -1.85
N SER A 296 14.43 24.83 -1.60
CA SER A 296 15.06 25.67 -0.56
C SER A 296 15.66 26.89 -1.22
#